data_AF-A0A973BQH1-F1
#
_entry.id   AF-A0A973BQH1-F1
#
_cell.length_a   1.000
_cell.length_b   1.000
_cell.length_c   1.000
_cell.angle_alpha   90.00
_cell.angle_beta   90.00
_cell.angle_gamma   90.00
#
_symmetry.space_group_name_H-M   'P 1'
#
loop_
_entity.id
_entity.type
_entity.pdbx_description
1 polymer ?
#
loop_
_entity_poly.entity_id
_entity_poly.type
_entity_poly.pdbx_seq_one_letter_code
_entity_poly.pdbx_strand_id
1 'polypeptide(L)'
;MSEEDGGSIQLIKEINHKLITEEWDEIQHILCSLSRKTTTQSTIIRKLSNGNSRTLSALQEYDRLIKSIYVLEYVDNSTLRHYVQQALNRGEAYHQLKRAIMSVNGNKFRGGNDYQVSQWNDCARLISNCIIYYNSALLSAFLQIQERNGRQDIVELISRLSPVAWQHINLNGEYSFNKGKKEIDLVSLLSDIEPLDRDNSDRAV
;
A
#
# COMPACT_ATOMS: atom_id res chain seq x y z
N MET A 1 18.39 -40.51 14.63
CA MET A 1 17.51 -41.11 13.60
C MET A 1 16.94 -39.95 12.84
N SER A 2 17.19 -39.93 11.54
CA SER A 2 17.39 -38.76 10.69
C SER A 2 16.21 -37.79 10.60
N GLU A 3 16.46 -36.51 10.90
CA GLU A 3 15.66 -35.40 10.37
C GLU A 3 16.06 -35.18 8.90
N GLU A 4 15.65 -36.10 8.03
CA GLU A 4 15.82 -35.95 6.58
C GLU A 4 14.46 -36.18 5.91
N ASP A 5 13.60 -35.18 6.02
CA ASP A 5 12.54 -34.95 5.03
C ASP A 5 12.25 -33.44 4.92
N GLY A 6 13.32 -32.65 4.88
CA GLY A 6 13.24 -31.25 4.48
C GLY A 6 12.95 -31.22 2.97
N GLY A 7 11.67 -31.09 2.60
CA GLY A 7 11.25 -31.06 1.21
C GLY A 7 12.09 -30.08 0.39
N SER A 8 12.75 -30.56 -0.66
CA SER A 8 13.58 -29.72 -1.52
C SER A 8 12.70 -28.81 -2.38
N ILE A 9 12.84 -27.50 -2.23
CA ILE A 9 12.17 -26.53 -3.11
C ILE A 9 12.94 -26.49 -4.43
N GLN A 10 12.27 -26.82 -5.54
CA GLN A 10 12.84 -26.78 -6.88
C GLN A 10 11.99 -25.92 -7.81
N LEU A 11 12.64 -25.32 -8.82
CA LEU A 11 11.93 -24.58 -9.86
C LEU A 11 11.24 -25.56 -10.81
N ILE A 12 9.98 -25.28 -11.15
CA ILE A 12 9.21 -26.08 -12.12
C ILE A 12 9.88 -26.07 -13.50
N LYS A 13 10.51 -24.94 -13.86
CA LYS A 13 11.30 -24.77 -15.08
C LYS A 13 12.62 -24.13 -14.69
N GLU A 14 13.73 -24.70 -15.15
CA GLU A 14 15.06 -24.11 -14.94
C GLU A 14 15.14 -22.69 -15.52
N ILE A 15 16.01 -21.87 -14.93
CA ILE A 15 16.33 -20.55 -15.44
C ILE A 15 17.27 -20.70 -16.63
N ASN A 16 16.96 -20.05 -17.75
CA ASN A 16 17.87 -20.05 -18.89
C ASN A 16 19.00 -19.03 -18.68
N HIS A 17 20.00 -19.40 -17.88
CA HIS A 17 21.16 -18.56 -17.59
C HIS A 17 21.92 -18.15 -18.85
N LYS A 18 22.02 -19.05 -19.84
CA LYS A 18 22.70 -18.77 -21.10
C LYS A 18 22.07 -17.60 -21.84
N LEU A 19 20.74 -17.58 -21.95
CA LEU A 19 20.01 -16.49 -22.61
C LEU A 19 20.23 -15.14 -21.89
N ILE A 20 20.27 -15.16 -20.56
CA ILE A 20 20.56 -13.96 -19.75
C ILE A 20 21.96 -13.45 -20.05
N THR A 21 22.97 -14.33 -20.06
CA THR A 21 24.37 -13.96 -20.32
C THR A 21 24.56 -13.43 -21.73
N GLU A 22 23.93 -14.04 -22.73
CA GLU A 22 24.05 -13.63 -24.14
C GLU A 22 23.47 -12.24 -24.42
N GLU A 23 22.46 -11.81 -23.66
CA GLU A 23 21.77 -10.52 -23.84
C GLU A 23 22.05 -9.54 -22.68
N TRP A 24 23.03 -9.83 -21.83
CA TRP A 24 23.27 -9.09 -20.58
C TRP A 24 23.54 -7.60 -20.83
N ASP A 25 24.34 -7.29 -21.84
CA ASP A 25 24.68 -5.91 -22.19
C ASP A 25 23.44 -5.09 -22.59
N GLU A 26 22.50 -5.70 -23.32
CA GLU A 26 21.24 -5.06 -23.70
C GLU A 26 20.32 -4.87 -22.49
N ILE A 27 20.26 -5.84 -21.58
CA ILE A 27 19.54 -5.71 -20.30
C ILE A 27 20.10 -4.52 -19.52
N GLN A 28 21.42 -4.42 -19.38
CA GLN A 28 22.07 -3.31 -18.69
C GLN A 28 21.81 -1.97 -19.37
N HIS A 29 21.88 -1.90 -20.70
CA HIS A 29 21.55 -0.70 -21.48
C HIS A 29 20.12 -0.21 -21.24
N ILE A 30 19.16 -1.14 -21.19
CA ILE A 30 17.76 -0.81 -20.88
C ILE A 30 17.63 -0.26 -19.46
N LEU A 31 18.24 -0.94 -18.48
CA LEU A 31 18.22 -0.50 -17.08
C LEU A 31 18.89 0.87 -16.90
N CYS A 32 20.04 1.11 -17.52
CA CYS A 32 20.73 2.39 -17.50
C CYS A 32 19.88 3.49 -18.15
N SER A 33 19.21 3.20 -19.27
CA SER A 33 18.35 4.18 -19.96
C SER A 33 17.14 4.56 -19.10
N LEU A 34 16.52 3.59 -18.44
CA LEU A 34 15.43 3.82 -17.49
C LEU A 34 15.91 4.62 -16.27
N SER A 35 17.03 4.23 -15.67
CA SER A 35 17.59 4.90 -14.50
C SER A 35 17.97 6.35 -14.79
N ARG A 36 18.49 6.64 -15.99
CA ARG A 36 18.86 8.00 -16.42
C ARG A 36 17.68 8.79 -16.98
N LYS A 37 16.48 8.19 -17.06
CA LYS A 37 15.28 8.79 -17.65
C LYS A 37 15.50 9.31 -19.07
N THR A 38 16.45 8.72 -19.83
CA THR A 38 16.75 9.12 -21.22
C THR A 38 15.71 8.60 -22.20
N THR A 39 14.91 7.62 -21.80
CA THR A 39 13.82 7.05 -22.59
C THR A 39 12.64 6.70 -21.68
N THR A 40 11.42 6.81 -22.18
CA THR A 40 10.22 6.43 -21.44
C THR A 40 10.02 4.92 -21.40
N GLN A 41 9.43 4.41 -20.31
CA GLN A 41 9.05 2.99 -20.19
C GLN A 41 8.17 2.54 -21.36
N SER A 42 7.21 3.39 -21.78
CA SER A 42 6.32 3.11 -22.91
C SER A 42 7.05 2.89 -24.23
N THR A 43 8.15 3.62 -24.46
CA THR A 43 8.97 3.48 -25.67
C THR A 43 9.76 2.18 -25.65
N ILE A 44 10.34 1.81 -24.49
CA ILE A 44 11.07 0.55 -24.31
C ILE A 44 10.13 -0.64 -24.51
N ILE A 45 8.95 -0.64 -23.87
CA ILE A 45 7.96 -1.71 -24.03
C ILE A 45 7.55 -1.83 -25.50
N ARG A 46 7.24 -0.71 -26.18
CA ARG A 46 6.90 -0.74 -27.61
C ARG A 46 8.02 -1.35 -28.45
N LYS A 47 9.28 -1.01 -28.18
CA LYS A 47 10.43 -1.53 -28.92
C LYS A 47 10.64 -3.03 -28.68
N LEU A 48 10.51 -3.48 -27.43
CA LEU A 48 10.68 -4.89 -27.05
C LEU A 48 9.53 -5.77 -27.54
N SER A 49 8.31 -5.24 -27.56
CA SER A 49 7.11 -5.98 -27.98
C SER A 49 6.92 -6.05 -29.50
N ASN A 50 7.73 -5.32 -30.28
CA ASN A 50 7.69 -5.39 -31.74
C ASN A 50 8.46 -6.62 -32.23
N GLY A 51 7.77 -7.76 -32.34
CA GLY A 51 8.31 -9.04 -32.82
C GLY A 51 8.84 -9.94 -31.71
N ASN A 52 9.52 -11.03 -32.09
CA ASN A 52 10.14 -11.98 -31.14
C ASN A 52 11.48 -11.43 -30.65
N SER A 53 11.45 -10.45 -29.74
CA SER A 53 12.67 -9.89 -29.16
C SER A 53 13.35 -10.90 -28.23
N ARG A 54 14.55 -11.34 -28.61
CA ARG A 54 15.41 -12.18 -27.76
C ARG A 54 15.74 -11.49 -26.43
N THR A 55 15.99 -10.19 -26.46
CA THR A 55 16.21 -9.35 -25.28
C THR A 55 15.00 -9.32 -24.34
N LEU A 56 13.77 -9.29 -24.87
CA LEU A 56 12.56 -9.39 -24.05
C LEU A 56 12.49 -10.76 -23.34
N SER A 57 12.78 -11.84 -24.04
CA SER A 57 12.84 -13.18 -23.43
C SER A 57 13.95 -13.29 -22.38
N ALA A 58 15.11 -12.69 -22.62
CA ALA A 58 16.20 -12.63 -21.65
C ALA A 58 15.83 -11.81 -20.39
N LEU A 59 15.14 -10.67 -20.57
CA LEU A 59 14.60 -9.88 -19.47
C LEU A 59 13.57 -10.66 -18.64
N GLN A 60 12.72 -11.44 -19.29
CA GLN A 60 11.75 -12.30 -18.59
C GLN A 60 12.45 -13.41 -17.78
N GLU A 61 13.47 -14.07 -18.34
CA GLU A 61 14.25 -15.07 -17.61
C GLU A 61 15.05 -14.44 -16.46
N TYR A 62 15.58 -13.22 -16.64
CA TYR A 62 16.22 -12.46 -15.57
C TYR A 62 15.24 -12.07 -14.46
N ASP A 63 14.04 -11.59 -14.79
CA ASP A 63 12.97 -11.32 -13.83
C ASP A 63 12.55 -12.58 -13.05
N ARG A 64 12.46 -13.73 -13.73
CA ARG A 64 12.22 -15.02 -13.07
C ARG A 64 13.30 -15.34 -12.04
N LEU A 65 14.58 -15.18 -12.38
CA LEU A 65 15.69 -15.41 -11.46
C LEU A 65 15.57 -14.56 -10.20
N ILE A 66 15.36 -13.25 -10.36
CA ILE A 66 15.22 -12.33 -9.23
C ILE A 66 14.01 -12.68 -8.37
N LYS A 67 12.86 -13.00 -9.00
CA LYS A 67 11.66 -13.43 -8.27
C LYS A 67 11.87 -14.72 -7.51
N SER A 68 12.57 -15.70 -8.09
CA SER A 68 12.89 -16.95 -7.42
C SER A 68 13.73 -16.72 -6.17
N ILE A 69 14.77 -15.89 -6.26
CA ILE A 69 15.59 -15.51 -5.10
C ILE A 69 14.73 -14.82 -4.04
N TYR A 70 13.92 -13.84 -4.44
CA TYR A 70 13.03 -13.13 -3.53
C TYR A 70 12.04 -14.05 -2.82
N VAL A 71 11.44 -15.02 -3.53
CA VAL A 71 10.49 -15.97 -2.91
C VAL A 71 11.19 -16.85 -1.89
N LEU A 72 12.40 -17.33 -2.18
CA LEU A 72 13.19 -18.11 -1.23
C LEU A 72 13.54 -17.29 0.01
N GLU A 73 14.00 -16.05 -0.18
CA GLU A 73 14.28 -15.13 0.93
C GLU A 73 13.02 -14.82 1.74
N TYR A 74 11.87 -14.63 1.08
CA TYR A 74 10.59 -14.41 1.73
C TYR A 74 10.15 -15.61 2.57
N VAL A 75 10.36 -16.84 2.12
CA VAL A 75 10.01 -18.06 2.87
C VAL A 75 10.92 -18.26 4.09
N ASP A 76 12.19 -17.86 4.01
CA ASP A 76 13.14 -18.03 5.11
C ASP A 76 13.06 -16.89 6.13
N ASN A 77 12.97 -15.65 5.68
CA ASN A 77 13.10 -14.46 6.51
C ASN A 77 11.75 -13.96 7.05
N SER A 78 11.47 -14.24 8.34
CA SER A 78 10.25 -13.79 9.03
C SER A 78 10.12 -12.27 9.13
N THR A 79 11.24 -11.55 9.28
CA THR A 79 11.28 -10.09 9.32
C THR A 79 10.85 -9.50 7.98
N LEU A 80 11.37 -10.02 6.87
CA LEU A 80 10.95 -9.63 5.51
C LEU A 80 9.45 -9.86 5.32
N ARG A 81 8.93 -11.04 5.70
CA ARG A 81 7.49 -11.32 5.62
C ARG A 81 6.66 -10.32 6.41
N HIS A 82 7.08 -9.99 7.62
CA HIS A 82 6.36 -9.04 8.45
C HIS A 82 6.28 -7.65 7.80
N TYR A 83 7.39 -7.14 7.27
CA TYR A 83 7.41 -5.86 6.56
C TYR A 83 6.53 -5.86 5.31
N VAL A 84 6.58 -6.91 4.51
CA VAL A 84 5.72 -7.07 3.32
C VAL A 84 4.26 -7.09 3.72
N GLN A 85 3.89 -7.87 4.74
CA GLN A 85 2.51 -7.96 5.22
C GLN A 85 2.02 -6.61 5.75
N GLN A 86 2.83 -5.87 6.49
CA GLN A 86 2.48 -4.51 6.93
C GLN A 86 2.26 -3.55 5.76
N ALA A 87 3.08 -3.63 4.70
CA ALA A 87 2.89 -2.82 3.50
C ALA A 87 1.58 -3.20 2.77
N LEU A 88 1.31 -4.50 2.61
CA LEU A 88 0.07 -5.01 2.01
C LEU A 88 -1.16 -4.59 2.80
N ASN A 89 -1.15 -4.74 4.13
CA ASN A 89 -2.26 -4.35 5.00
C ASN A 89 -2.58 -2.86 4.86
N ARG A 90 -1.57 -1.99 4.75
CA ARG A 90 -1.79 -0.55 4.50
C ARG A 90 -2.46 -0.29 3.15
N GLY A 91 -1.99 -0.95 2.10
CA GLY A 91 -2.59 -0.84 0.77
C GLY A 91 -4.04 -1.36 0.75
N GLU A 92 -4.28 -2.49 1.38
CA GLU A 92 -5.61 -3.08 1.49
C GLU A 92 -6.56 -2.19 2.28
N ALA A 93 -6.16 -1.68 3.45
CA ALA A 93 -6.94 -0.74 4.24
C ALA A 93 -7.31 0.52 3.43
N TYR A 94 -6.36 1.05 2.66
CA TYR A 94 -6.62 2.19 1.77
C TYR A 94 -7.63 1.84 0.67
N HIS A 95 -7.52 0.64 0.08
CA HIS A 95 -8.49 0.18 -0.91
C HIS A 95 -9.88 -0.07 -0.30
N GLN A 96 -9.96 -0.58 0.92
CA GLN A 96 -11.21 -0.73 1.66
C GLN A 96 -11.86 0.63 1.94
N LEU A 97 -11.10 1.63 2.40
CA LEU A 97 -11.56 3.01 2.56
C LEU A 97 -12.09 3.58 1.24
N LYS A 98 -11.32 3.45 0.16
CA LYS A 98 -11.75 3.92 -1.16
C LYS A 98 -13.05 3.25 -1.59
N ARG A 99 -13.19 1.93 -1.41
CA ARG A 99 -14.45 1.21 -1.69
C ARG A 99 -15.61 1.73 -0.85
N ALA A 100 -15.39 2.02 0.43
CA ALA A 100 -16.41 2.58 1.30
C ALA A 100 -16.90 3.93 0.79
N ILE A 101 -15.99 4.87 0.46
CA ILE A 101 -16.32 6.17 -0.12
C ILE A 101 -17.11 6.00 -1.43
N MET A 102 -16.72 5.04 -2.26
CA MET A 102 -17.40 4.77 -3.53
C MET A 102 -18.82 4.20 -3.33
N SER A 103 -19.06 3.50 -2.23
CA SER A 103 -20.37 2.90 -1.95
C SER A 103 -21.46 3.89 -1.55
N VAL A 104 -21.09 5.11 -1.14
CA VAL A 104 -21.96 6.17 -0.55
C VAL A 104 -23.07 6.67 -1.48
N ASN A 105 -23.14 6.22 -2.73
CA ASN A 105 -24.25 6.54 -3.64
C ASN A 105 -24.79 5.30 -4.38
N GLY A 106 -24.80 4.15 -3.68
CA GLY A 106 -25.44 2.92 -4.13
C GLY A 106 -24.68 2.15 -5.20
N ASN A 107 -23.34 2.23 -5.23
CA ASN A 107 -22.48 1.55 -6.21
C ASN A 107 -22.84 1.85 -7.69
N LYS A 108 -23.62 2.89 -7.96
CA LYS A 108 -24.01 3.25 -9.33
C LYS A 108 -22.84 3.96 -9.99
N PHE A 109 -22.01 3.17 -10.65
CA PHE A 109 -21.00 3.62 -11.60
C PHE A 109 -21.64 4.61 -12.57
N ARG A 110 -21.41 5.92 -12.37
CA ARG A 110 -21.86 6.97 -13.28
C ARG A 110 -20.66 7.43 -14.11
N GLY A 111 -20.23 6.56 -15.00
CA GLY A 111 -19.17 6.84 -15.95
C GLY A 111 -19.39 6.02 -17.21
N GLY A 112 -20.03 6.61 -18.22
CA GLY A 112 -20.13 5.97 -19.55
C GLY A 112 -18.84 6.08 -20.37
N ASN A 113 -17.84 6.81 -19.87
CA ASN A 113 -16.59 7.17 -20.55
C ASN A 113 -15.42 7.19 -19.53
N ASP A 114 -14.24 6.73 -19.95
CA ASP A 114 -12.99 6.69 -19.20
C ASP A 114 -12.65 8.01 -18.49
N TYR A 115 -12.96 9.16 -19.10
CA TYR A 115 -12.72 10.47 -18.48
C TYR A 115 -13.51 10.66 -17.17
N GLN A 116 -14.79 10.26 -17.17
CA GLN A 116 -15.64 10.36 -15.99
C GLN A 116 -15.16 9.41 -14.89
N VAL A 117 -14.70 8.21 -15.28
CA VAL A 117 -14.10 7.24 -14.35
C VAL A 117 -12.83 7.79 -13.71
N SER A 118 -11.98 8.48 -14.49
CA SER A 118 -10.78 9.14 -13.95
C SER A 118 -11.14 10.23 -12.95
N GLN A 119 -12.03 11.15 -13.32
CA GLN A 119 -12.46 12.24 -12.44
C GLN A 119 -13.03 11.71 -11.12
N TRP A 120 -13.84 10.66 -11.19
CA TRP A 120 -14.42 10.05 -10.00
C TRP A 120 -13.36 9.38 -9.12
N ASN A 121 -12.36 8.73 -9.71
CA ASN A 121 -11.20 8.20 -8.98
C ASN A 121 -10.41 9.30 -8.28
N ASP A 122 -10.22 10.45 -8.93
CA ASP A 122 -9.53 11.60 -8.35
C ASP A 122 -10.30 12.19 -7.17
N CYS A 123 -11.62 12.33 -7.29
CA CYS A 123 -12.48 12.75 -6.17
C CYS A 123 -12.41 11.76 -4.99
N ALA A 124 -12.51 10.45 -5.26
CA ALA A 124 -12.42 9.43 -4.22
C ALA A 124 -11.04 9.46 -3.53
N ARG A 125 -9.97 9.69 -4.29
CA ARG A 125 -8.61 9.86 -3.76
C ARG A 125 -8.50 11.11 -2.88
N LEU A 126 -9.09 12.24 -3.31
CA LEU A 126 -9.12 13.47 -2.52
C LEU A 126 -9.80 13.24 -1.16
N ILE A 127 -11.01 12.65 -1.17
CA ILE A 127 -11.76 12.36 0.06
C ILE A 127 -10.98 11.40 0.96
N SER A 128 -10.38 10.34 0.39
CA SER A 128 -9.54 9.39 1.15
C SER A 128 -8.39 10.11 1.85
N ASN A 129 -7.71 11.02 1.14
CA ASN A 129 -6.61 11.81 1.70
C ASN A 129 -7.10 12.76 2.80
N CYS A 130 -8.28 13.38 2.66
CA CYS A 130 -8.87 14.22 3.71
C CYS A 130 -9.16 13.43 4.98
N ILE A 131 -9.70 12.21 4.86
CA ILE A 131 -9.94 11.31 5.99
C ILE A 131 -8.63 10.91 6.67
N ILE A 132 -7.64 10.49 5.87
CA ILE A 132 -6.32 10.11 6.40
C ILE A 132 -5.65 11.29 7.11
N TYR A 133 -5.74 12.50 6.54
CA TYR A 133 -5.24 13.71 7.17
C TYR A 133 -5.94 13.97 8.50
N TYR A 134 -7.28 13.93 8.52
CA TYR A 134 -8.06 14.13 9.74
C TYR A 134 -7.66 13.15 10.85
N ASN A 135 -7.59 11.86 10.54
CA ASN A 135 -7.16 10.83 11.48
C ASN A 135 -5.71 11.04 11.93
N SER A 136 -4.81 11.39 11.02
CA SER A 136 -3.40 11.64 11.35
C SER A 136 -3.25 12.84 12.28
N ALA A 137 -4.00 13.92 12.03
CA ALA A 137 -4.00 15.10 12.87
C ALA A 137 -4.57 14.80 14.26
N LEU A 138 -5.65 14.02 14.34
CA LEU A 138 -6.24 13.57 15.60
C LEU A 138 -5.26 12.69 16.41
N LEU A 139 -4.67 11.67 15.77
CA LEU A 139 -3.69 10.79 16.40
C LEU A 139 -2.44 11.56 16.84
N SER A 140 -1.99 12.54 16.06
CA SER A 140 -0.84 13.39 16.39
C SER A 140 -1.13 14.27 17.61
N ALA A 141 -2.30 14.89 17.67
CA ALA A 141 -2.72 15.67 18.84
C ALA A 141 -2.86 14.79 20.09
N PHE A 142 -3.43 13.59 19.93
CA PHE A 142 -3.55 12.63 21.02
C PHE A 142 -2.19 12.14 21.52
N LEU A 143 -1.26 11.85 20.62
CA LEU A 143 0.12 11.48 20.94
C LEU A 143 0.79 12.56 21.80
N GLN A 144 0.71 13.82 21.40
CA GLN A 144 1.31 14.95 22.14
C GLN A 144 0.72 15.10 23.56
N ILE A 145 -0.58 14.85 23.73
CA ILE A 145 -1.22 14.89 25.06
C ILE A 145 -0.66 13.75 25.93
N GLN A 146 -0.53 12.54 25.39
CA GLN A 146 -0.05 11.39 26.17
C GLN A 146 1.44 11.45 26.48
N GLU A 147 2.25 12.01 25.58
CA GLU A 147 3.67 12.31 25.85
C GLU A 147 3.81 13.28 27.03
N ARG A 148 3.01 14.35 27.07
CA ARG A 148 2.99 15.31 28.19
C ARG A 148 2.54 14.67 29.50
N ASN A 149 1.63 13.70 29.42
CA ASN A 149 1.12 12.97 30.59
C ASN A 149 2.07 11.83 31.05
N GLY A 150 3.19 11.59 30.35
CA GLY A 150 4.16 10.54 30.69
C GLY A 150 3.65 9.11 30.43
N ARG A 151 2.61 8.94 29.60
CA ARG A 151 1.95 7.65 29.32
C ARG A 151 2.63 6.92 28.17
N GLN A 152 3.86 6.46 28.39
CA GLN A 152 4.70 5.89 27.34
C GLN A 152 4.12 4.64 26.67
N ASP A 153 3.33 3.85 27.40
CA ASP A 153 2.65 2.67 26.89
C ASP A 153 1.58 3.01 25.84
N ILE A 154 0.85 4.11 26.03
CA ILE A 154 -0.13 4.60 25.07
C ILE A 154 0.55 5.27 23.88
N VAL A 155 1.64 6.01 24.10
CA VAL A 155 2.46 6.59 23.02
C VAL A 155 2.93 5.50 22.06
N GLU A 156 3.43 4.39 22.59
CA GLU A 156 3.86 3.25 21.78
C GLU A 156 2.68 2.62 21.02
N LEU A 157 1.52 2.47 21.66
CA LEU A 157 0.32 1.96 20.99
C LEU A 157 -0.11 2.86 19.82
N ILE A 158 -0.21 4.18 20.05
CA ILE A 158 -0.62 5.15 19.02
C ILE A 158 0.34 5.12 17.84
N SER A 159 1.65 4.98 18.08
CA SER A 159 2.66 4.92 17.03
C SER A 159 2.47 3.74 16.05
N ARG A 160 1.75 2.70 16.48
CA ARG A 160 1.45 1.51 15.67
C ARG A 160 0.10 1.59 14.96
N LEU A 161 -0.73 2.58 15.26
CA LEU A 161 -2.05 2.74 14.66
C LEU A 161 -1.96 3.28 13.24
N SER A 162 -2.81 2.76 12.35
CA SER A 162 -2.95 3.24 10.98
C SER A 162 -3.96 4.39 10.91
N PRO A 163 -3.63 5.54 10.28
CA PRO A 163 -4.57 6.65 10.10
C PRO A 163 -5.62 6.38 9.00
N VAL A 164 -5.66 5.18 8.42
CA VAL A 164 -6.57 4.81 7.32
C VAL A 164 -7.94 4.32 7.83
N ALA A 165 -8.10 4.12 9.14
CA ALA A 165 -9.37 3.71 9.75
C ALA A 165 -10.50 4.69 9.37
N TRP A 166 -11.70 4.17 9.11
CA TRP A 166 -12.82 5.00 8.64
C TRP A 166 -14.17 4.58 9.20
N GLN A 167 -14.23 3.47 9.93
CA GLN A 167 -15.47 2.95 10.51
C GLN A 167 -16.12 3.96 11.49
N HIS A 168 -15.32 4.86 12.09
CA HIS A 168 -15.79 5.94 12.96
C HIS A 168 -16.30 7.17 12.21
N ILE A 169 -16.21 7.19 10.87
CA ILE A 169 -16.64 8.32 10.04
C ILE A 169 -17.95 7.95 9.36
N ASN A 170 -19.00 8.74 9.62
CA ASN A 170 -20.26 8.59 8.91
C ASN A 170 -20.13 9.15 7.48
N LEU A 171 -20.00 8.25 6.50
CA LEU A 171 -19.93 8.60 5.09
C LEU A 171 -21.31 8.76 4.44
N ASN A 172 -22.39 8.33 5.09
CA ASN A 172 -23.74 8.41 4.55
C ASN A 172 -24.53 9.55 5.20
N GLY A 173 -25.22 10.36 4.39
CA GLY A 173 -26.09 11.41 4.90
C GLY A 173 -26.16 12.62 3.99
N GLU A 174 -26.82 13.66 4.49
CA GLU A 174 -26.94 14.94 3.82
C GLU A 174 -25.82 15.89 4.26
N TYR A 175 -25.08 16.43 3.29
CA TYR A 175 -23.94 17.30 3.53
C TYR A 175 -24.30 18.75 3.24
N SER A 176 -24.34 19.57 4.29
CA SER A 176 -24.52 21.02 4.16
C SER A 176 -23.17 21.73 4.23
N PHE A 177 -22.73 22.30 3.11
CA PHE A 177 -21.55 23.15 3.04
C PHE A 177 -21.86 24.54 3.63
N ASN A 178 -21.85 24.65 4.95
CA ASN A 178 -22.11 25.91 5.63
C ASN A 178 -20.85 26.79 5.63
N LYS A 179 -20.91 27.98 5.01
CA LYS A 179 -19.79 28.92 4.87
C LYS A 179 -19.39 29.64 6.17
N GLY A 180 -20.12 29.43 7.28
CA GLY A 180 -19.92 30.12 8.55
C GLY A 180 -19.45 29.27 9.73
N LYS A 181 -18.95 28.05 9.52
CA LYS A 181 -18.51 27.18 10.64
C LYS A 181 -17.12 27.55 11.16
N LYS A 182 -16.97 27.49 12.50
CA LYS A 182 -15.68 27.51 13.21
C LYS A 182 -14.79 26.36 12.72
N GLU A 183 -13.49 26.61 12.68
CA GLU A 183 -12.46 25.60 12.47
C GLU A 183 -12.65 24.41 13.43
N ILE A 184 -12.38 23.19 12.96
CA ILE A 184 -12.47 21.99 13.80
C ILE A 184 -11.34 22.07 14.84
N ASP A 185 -11.70 22.27 16.10
CA ASP A 185 -10.75 22.20 17.21
C ASP A 185 -10.53 20.75 17.61
N LEU A 186 -9.42 20.17 17.14
CA LEU A 186 -9.04 18.80 17.44
C LEU A 186 -8.76 18.57 18.92
N VAL A 187 -8.29 19.58 19.65
CA VAL A 187 -7.95 19.44 21.08
C VAL A 187 -9.22 19.33 21.91
N SER A 188 -10.24 20.14 21.58
CA SER A 188 -11.56 20.03 22.19
C SER A 188 -12.28 18.71 21.89
N LEU A 189 -11.98 18.04 20.77
CA LEU A 189 -12.54 16.72 20.49
C LEU A 189 -11.88 15.61 21.32
N LEU A 190 -10.62 15.83 21.75
CA LEU A 190 -9.85 14.86 22.53
C LEU A 190 -10.05 15.02 24.04
N SER A 191 -10.57 16.16 24.52
CA SER A 191 -10.80 16.38 25.95
C SER A 191 -11.84 15.43 26.56
N ASP A 192 -12.72 14.90 25.73
CA ASP A 192 -13.82 14.02 26.15
C ASP A 192 -13.44 12.52 26.07
N ILE A 193 -12.22 12.21 25.62
CA ILE A 193 -11.74 10.83 25.49
C ILE A 193 -11.05 10.41 26.79
N GLU A 194 -11.73 9.56 27.57
CA GLU A 194 -11.10 8.87 28.69
C GLU A 194 -9.92 8.02 28.20
N PRO A 195 -8.83 7.93 29.00
CA PRO A 195 -7.73 7.05 28.67
C PRO A 195 -8.20 5.62 28.46
N LEU A 196 -7.74 4.99 27.37
CA LEU A 196 -8.03 3.58 27.06
C LEU A 196 -7.62 2.68 28.25
N ASP A 197 -8.60 2.17 28.99
CA ASP A 197 -8.40 1.09 29.95
C ASP A 197 -8.15 -0.22 29.20
N ARG A 198 -7.15 -0.97 29.68
CA ARG A 198 -6.58 -2.16 29.00
C ARG A 198 -7.55 -3.34 28.82
N ASP A 199 -8.79 -3.25 29.29
CA ASP A 199 -9.71 -4.39 29.38
C ASP A 199 -10.49 -4.68 28.07
N ASN A 200 -10.39 -3.82 27.05
CA ASN A 200 -11.16 -3.95 25.79
C ASN A 200 -10.36 -4.48 24.59
N SER A 201 -9.07 -4.82 24.71
CA SER A 201 -8.29 -5.37 23.59
C SER A 201 -8.63 -6.83 23.25
N ASP A 202 -9.41 -7.53 24.07
CA ASP A 202 -9.80 -8.94 23.85
C ASP A 202 -11.08 -9.12 23.02
N ARG A 203 -11.71 -8.04 22.53
CA ARG A 203 -13.03 -8.13 21.85
C ARG A 203 -13.08 -7.68 20.39
N ALA A 204 -11.95 -7.40 19.74
CA ALA A 204 -11.94 -7.03 18.33
C ALA A 204 -10.96 -7.89 17.52
N VAL A 205 -11.39 -9.14 17.25
CA VAL A 205 -10.94 -9.96 16.12
C VAL A 205 -12.05 -9.95 15.07
#